data_AF-A0A6C0HJG8-F1
#
_entry.id   AF-A0A6C0HJG8-F1
#
_cell.length_a   1.000
_cell.length_b   1.000
_cell.length_c   1.000
_cell.angle_alpha   90.00
_cell.angle_beta   90.00
_cell.angle_gamma   90.00
#
_symmetry.space_group_name_H-M   'P 1'
#
loop_
_entity.id
_entity.type
_entity.pdbx_description
1 polymer ?
#
loop_
_entity_poly.entity_id
_entity_poly.type
_entity_poly.pdbx_seq_one_letter_code
_entity_poly.pdbx_strand_id
1 'polypeptide(L)'
;MQGQSHLLQQGVYGCIFTSKLQCKKNTTVAVDPAKDTNMGTKVNKLLFIDDANTEIEISQRINKIPYAKHYFVVSESICEPAASQTEAGLNECTVIEGHSLTDFRILSIPYGGIDLKQYKPDVSRFSLTYLFSRLVEAGALMNLFGIVHGDLHEGNIVIDSHGVPRIIDFNISFNIQNREETLRKLPHVHNLEIVQESPDYVLVNAISSQLDPYQAIDSIISKKVGLSHITSILSYRESEMKDDLYEFYKQSSSVRSGNLMEWFDSHWHTMDSWSIAYMIIQRWKMMLVFPSFMEKLEEDPKKDRMVAVLRKMTNMNPFRRIDCVQALAEWNPSHHLLSLPVAKKWLKSPHTE
;
A
#
# COMPACT_ATOMS: atom_id res chain seq x y z
N MET A 1 -19.36 24.11 -5.44
CA MET A 1 -18.20 24.83 -4.89
C MET A 1 -17.48 25.53 -6.05
N GLN A 2 -17.80 26.80 -6.28
CA GLN A 2 -16.98 27.68 -7.12
C GLN A 2 -16.34 28.66 -6.16
N GLY A 3 -15.03 28.53 -5.93
CA GLY A 3 -14.34 29.38 -4.97
C GLY A 3 -12.98 28.82 -4.63
N GLN A 4 -11.96 29.52 -5.11
CA GLN A 4 -10.53 29.44 -4.79
C GLN A 4 -9.85 28.06 -4.84
N SER A 5 -8.68 28.03 -5.48
CA SER A 5 -7.81 26.86 -5.53
C SER A 5 -7.20 26.60 -4.16
N HIS A 6 -7.52 25.46 -3.54
CA HIS A 6 -6.96 25.06 -2.25
C HIS A 6 -6.10 23.80 -2.38
N LEU A 7 -4.90 23.88 -1.80
CA LEU A 7 -4.05 22.72 -1.51
C LEU A 7 -4.83 21.83 -0.53
N LEU A 8 -5.16 20.62 -0.97
CA LEU A 8 -5.88 19.64 -0.16
C LEU A 8 -4.93 18.88 0.76
N GLN A 9 -3.78 18.47 0.21
CA GLN A 9 -2.81 17.65 0.90
C GLN A 9 -1.44 17.81 0.24
N GLN A 10 -0.39 17.63 1.03
CA GLN A 10 1.00 17.61 0.58
C GLN A 10 1.70 16.37 1.14
N GLY A 11 2.50 15.70 0.31
CA GLY A 11 3.43 14.64 0.70
C GLY A 11 4.87 15.03 0.36
N VAL A 12 5.78 14.06 0.46
CA VAL A 12 7.20 14.26 0.10
C VAL A 12 7.38 14.45 -1.41
N TYR A 13 6.56 13.76 -2.21
CA TYR A 13 6.72 13.67 -3.67
C TYR A 13 5.82 14.61 -4.45
N GLY A 14 4.82 15.22 -3.81
CA GLY A 14 3.84 16.02 -4.52
C GLY A 14 2.73 16.63 -3.69
N CYS A 15 1.84 17.30 -4.40
CA CYS A 15 0.74 18.09 -3.85
C CYS A 15 -0.59 17.73 -4.52
N ILE A 16 -1.68 17.72 -3.74
CA ILE A 16 -3.04 17.46 -4.18
C ILE A 16 -3.86 18.74 -4.12
N PHE A 17 -4.59 19.04 -5.19
CA PHE A 17 -5.39 20.24 -5.34
C PHE A 17 -6.84 19.87 -5.64
N THR A 18 -7.78 20.57 -5.00
CA THR A 18 -9.23 20.43 -5.30
C THR A 18 -9.63 21.15 -6.58
N SER A 19 -8.84 22.14 -6.99
CA SER A 19 -8.97 22.90 -8.22
C SER A 19 -8.29 22.21 -9.38
N LYS A 20 -8.78 22.51 -10.59
CA LYS A 20 -8.16 22.04 -11.82
C LYS A 20 -6.94 22.92 -12.15
N LEU A 21 -5.75 22.40 -11.88
CA LEU A 21 -4.51 22.96 -12.41
C LEU A 21 -4.55 22.96 -13.94
N GLN A 22 -3.87 23.93 -14.55
CA GLN A 22 -3.93 24.13 -15.98
C GLN A 22 -2.91 23.25 -16.70
N CYS A 23 -3.38 22.40 -17.61
CA CYS A 23 -2.52 21.68 -18.54
C CYS A 23 -2.07 22.59 -19.69
N LYS A 24 -0.84 22.41 -20.15
CA LYS A 24 -0.40 22.92 -21.46
C LYS A 24 -1.29 22.34 -22.56
N LYS A 25 -1.57 23.14 -23.59
CA LYS A 25 -2.44 22.71 -24.69
C LYS A 25 -1.86 21.47 -25.38
N ASN A 26 -2.74 20.51 -25.69
CA ASN A 26 -2.43 19.27 -26.43
C ASN A 26 -1.41 18.33 -25.75
N THR A 27 -1.22 18.41 -24.43
CA THR A 27 -0.35 17.47 -23.68
C THR A 27 -1.13 16.47 -22.84
N THR A 28 -2.45 16.61 -22.74
CA THR A 28 -3.29 15.68 -21.96
C THR A 28 -3.38 14.33 -22.64
N VAL A 29 -2.93 13.30 -21.93
CA VAL A 29 -3.11 11.90 -22.30
C VAL A 29 -4.11 11.30 -21.33
N ALA A 30 -5.26 10.87 -21.84
CA ALA A 30 -6.24 10.14 -21.06
C ALA A 30 -5.79 8.68 -20.92
N VAL A 31 -5.96 8.13 -19.72
CA VAL A 31 -6.00 6.69 -19.52
C VAL A 31 -7.40 6.25 -19.85
N ASP A 32 -7.56 5.25 -20.71
CA ASP A 32 -8.87 4.69 -21.03
C ASP A 32 -9.62 4.39 -19.72
N PRO A 33 -10.67 5.16 -19.39
CA PRO A 33 -11.40 4.93 -18.17
C PRO A 33 -12.04 3.55 -18.29
N ALA A 34 -12.05 2.79 -17.19
CA ALA A 34 -12.94 1.63 -17.12
C ALA A 34 -14.35 2.12 -17.50
N LYS A 35 -14.99 1.47 -18.48
CA LYS A 35 -16.37 1.80 -18.88
C LYS A 35 -17.21 1.86 -17.60
N ASP A 36 -17.76 3.03 -17.26
CA ASP A 36 -18.53 3.41 -16.05
C ASP A 36 -17.87 4.35 -14.99
N THR A 37 -16.74 5.04 -15.26
CA THR A 37 -16.17 5.99 -14.26
C THR A 37 -16.89 7.35 -14.23
N ASN A 38 -18.09 7.38 -13.65
CA ASN A 38 -18.71 8.65 -13.23
C ASN A 38 -18.46 8.91 -11.74
N MET A 39 -17.20 8.80 -11.30
CA MET A 39 -16.79 9.18 -9.94
C MET A 39 -16.62 10.71 -9.86
N GLY A 40 -17.75 11.43 -9.85
CA GLY A 40 -17.91 12.80 -9.35
C GLY A 40 -16.78 13.80 -9.57
N THR A 41 -16.46 14.55 -8.50
CA THR A 41 -15.43 15.60 -8.45
C THR A 41 -14.04 15.01 -8.65
N LYS A 42 -13.19 15.68 -9.42
CA LYS A 42 -11.78 15.30 -9.60
C LYS A 42 -10.86 16.20 -8.78
N VAL A 43 -9.73 15.65 -8.38
CA VAL A 43 -8.59 16.38 -7.81
C VAL A 43 -7.43 16.33 -8.81
N ASN A 44 -6.47 17.24 -8.64
CA ASN A 44 -5.24 17.26 -9.40
C ASN A 44 -4.06 16.96 -8.49
N LYS A 45 -3.20 16.06 -8.94
CA LYS A 45 -1.98 15.67 -8.25
C LYS A 45 -0.79 16.15 -9.06
N LEU A 46 0.08 16.94 -8.45
CA LEU A 46 1.31 17.43 -9.04
C LEU A 46 2.47 16.57 -8.51
N LEU A 47 3.18 15.89 -9.41
CA LEU A 47 4.27 14.96 -9.10
C LEU A 47 5.46 15.22 -10.02
N PHE A 48 6.67 14.87 -9.56
CA PHE A 48 7.83 14.79 -10.43
C PHE A 48 7.57 13.82 -11.59
N ILE A 49 8.26 14.04 -12.72
CA ILE A 49 8.05 13.27 -13.96
C ILE A 49 8.11 11.76 -13.73
N ASP A 50 9.13 11.26 -13.02
CA ASP A 50 9.34 9.82 -12.84
C ASP A 50 8.23 9.17 -11.98
N ASP A 51 7.83 9.85 -10.91
CA ASP A 51 6.74 9.43 -10.02
C ASP A 51 5.39 9.43 -10.76
N ALA A 52 5.14 10.49 -11.54
CA ALA A 52 3.93 10.61 -12.35
C ALA A 52 3.84 9.54 -13.44
N ASN A 53 4.96 9.21 -14.08
CA ASN A 53 5.04 8.18 -15.09
C ASN A 53 4.80 6.78 -14.49
N THR A 54 5.38 6.51 -13.31
CA THR A 54 5.07 5.28 -12.56
C THR A 54 3.58 5.20 -12.27
N GLU A 55 3.01 6.26 -11.67
CA GLU A 55 1.61 6.25 -11.24
C GLU A 55 0.66 6.05 -12.43
N ILE A 56 0.91 6.69 -13.57
CA ILE A 56 0.06 6.55 -14.76
C ILE A 56 0.20 5.16 -15.40
N GLU A 57 1.40 4.57 -15.43
CA GLU A 57 1.62 3.20 -15.93
C GLU A 57 0.84 2.18 -15.08
N ILE A 58 0.97 2.27 -13.76
CA ILE A 58 0.24 1.39 -12.84
C ILE A 58 -1.27 1.63 -12.94
N SER A 59 -1.71 2.88 -13.08
CA SER A 59 -3.12 3.23 -13.30
C SER A 59 -3.69 2.56 -14.55
N GLN A 60 -2.95 2.56 -15.67
CA GLN A 60 -3.34 1.88 -16.90
C GLN A 60 -3.47 0.37 -16.73
N ARG A 61 -2.63 -0.25 -15.90
CA ARG A 61 -2.72 -1.68 -15.58
C ARG A 61 -3.92 -1.97 -14.70
N ILE A 62 -4.11 -1.19 -13.63
CA ILE A 62 -5.23 -1.35 -12.70
C ILE A 62 -6.57 -1.17 -13.41
N ASN A 63 -6.70 -0.21 -14.32
CA ASN A 63 -7.94 0.00 -15.08
C ASN A 63 -8.35 -1.18 -15.97
N LYS A 64 -7.43 -2.09 -16.28
CA LYS A 64 -7.70 -3.33 -17.03
C LYS A 64 -8.11 -4.49 -16.12
N ILE A 65 -7.97 -4.36 -14.81
CA ILE A 65 -8.30 -5.40 -13.83
C ILE A 65 -9.83 -5.42 -13.62
N PRO A 66 -10.50 -6.57 -13.73
CA PRO A 66 -11.92 -6.70 -13.40
C PRO A 66 -12.19 -6.23 -11.97
N TYR A 67 -13.24 -5.43 -11.79
CA TYR A 67 -13.67 -4.89 -10.49
C TYR A 67 -12.70 -3.91 -9.82
N ALA A 68 -11.61 -3.48 -10.48
CA ALA A 68 -10.64 -2.53 -9.92
C ALA A 68 -11.29 -1.30 -9.29
N LYS A 69 -12.33 -0.76 -9.93
CA LYS A 69 -13.11 0.39 -9.45
C LYS A 69 -13.80 0.19 -8.11
N HIS A 70 -13.80 -1.00 -7.51
CA HIS A 70 -14.32 -1.24 -6.17
C HIS A 70 -13.25 -1.19 -5.08
N TYR A 71 -11.97 -1.13 -5.48
CA TYR A 71 -10.81 -1.30 -4.60
C TYR A 71 -9.79 -0.19 -4.73
N PHE A 72 -9.71 0.47 -5.89
CA PHE A 72 -8.67 1.43 -6.20
C PHE A 72 -9.27 2.76 -6.66
N VAL A 73 -8.55 3.85 -6.37
CA VAL A 73 -8.73 5.15 -7.05
C VAL A 73 -7.39 5.47 -7.71
N VAL A 74 -7.42 5.56 -9.04
CA VAL A 74 -6.22 5.68 -9.88
C VAL A 74 -6.31 6.88 -10.79
N SER A 75 -5.18 7.28 -11.36
CA SER A 75 -5.10 8.41 -12.26
C SER A 75 -5.79 8.14 -13.59
N GLU A 76 -6.64 9.06 -14.04
CA GLU A 76 -7.42 8.99 -15.28
C GLU A 76 -6.76 9.75 -16.44
N SER A 77 -5.83 10.66 -16.14
CA SER A 77 -5.07 11.37 -17.17
C SER A 77 -3.80 11.96 -16.60
N ILE A 78 -2.84 12.25 -17.49
CA ILE A 78 -1.60 12.96 -17.20
C ILE A 78 -1.42 14.10 -18.21
N CYS A 79 -0.82 15.21 -17.79
CA CYS A 79 -0.43 16.31 -18.70
C CYS A 79 0.79 17.09 -18.20
N GLU A 80 1.42 17.84 -19.10
CA GLU A 80 2.41 18.87 -18.73
C GLU A 80 1.69 20.08 -18.12
N PRO A 81 2.20 20.67 -17.03
CA PRO A 81 1.69 21.93 -16.51
C PRO A 81 1.82 23.06 -17.54
N ALA A 82 0.82 23.94 -17.61
CA ALA A 82 0.94 25.21 -18.31
C ALA A 82 1.99 26.10 -17.63
N ALA A 83 2.72 26.90 -18.42
CA ALA A 83 3.78 27.77 -17.91
C ALA A 83 3.30 28.84 -16.91
N SER A 84 2.01 29.22 -17.00
CA SER A 84 1.36 30.09 -16.04
C SER A 84 0.22 29.31 -15.39
N GLN A 85 0.21 29.32 -14.07
CA GLN A 85 -0.88 28.81 -13.22
C GLN A 85 -1.52 30.01 -12.53
N THR A 86 -2.83 30.00 -12.41
CA THR A 86 -3.62 31.08 -11.77
C THR A 86 -4.09 30.70 -10.36
N GLU A 87 -3.78 29.47 -9.96
CA GLU A 87 -4.26 28.79 -8.78
C GLU A 87 -3.48 29.23 -7.53
N ALA A 88 -4.10 30.02 -6.65
CA ALA A 88 -3.45 30.60 -5.46
C ALA A 88 -2.78 29.55 -4.56
N GLY A 89 -3.43 28.40 -4.33
CA GLY A 89 -2.90 27.31 -3.52
C GLY A 89 -1.63 26.66 -4.07
N LEU A 90 -1.22 26.94 -5.31
CA LEU A 90 0.03 26.40 -5.86
C LEU A 90 1.26 26.90 -5.07
N ASN A 91 1.23 28.14 -4.59
CA ASN A 91 2.32 28.72 -3.80
C ASN A 91 2.45 28.09 -2.40
N GLU A 92 1.44 27.34 -1.94
CA GLU A 92 1.47 26.62 -0.67
C GLU A 92 2.17 25.25 -0.81
N CYS A 93 2.39 24.78 -2.04
CA CYS A 93 3.04 23.51 -2.32
C CYS A 93 4.56 23.66 -2.18
N THR A 94 5.14 23.24 -1.06
CA THR A 94 6.59 23.42 -0.86
C THR A 94 7.43 22.52 -1.77
N VAL A 95 6.84 21.49 -2.38
CA VAL A 95 7.52 20.56 -3.29
C VAL A 95 7.99 21.25 -4.57
N ILE A 96 7.33 22.34 -4.99
CA ILE A 96 7.74 23.10 -6.18
C ILE A 96 8.82 24.15 -5.87
N GLU A 97 9.16 24.38 -4.59
CA GLU A 97 10.18 25.35 -4.22
C GLU A 97 11.55 24.94 -4.76
N GLY A 98 12.18 25.82 -5.54
CA GLY A 98 13.48 25.54 -6.18
C GLY A 98 13.41 24.68 -7.44
N HIS A 99 12.23 24.31 -7.91
CA HIS A 99 12.02 23.51 -9.12
C HIS A 99 11.21 24.26 -10.19
N SER A 100 11.40 23.90 -11.44
CA SER A 100 10.58 24.41 -12.54
C SER A 100 9.30 23.58 -12.64
N LEU A 101 8.16 24.20 -12.96
CA LEU A 101 6.91 23.45 -13.24
C LEU A 101 7.08 22.43 -14.39
N THR A 102 8.07 22.59 -15.25
CA THR A 102 8.40 21.62 -16.30
C THR A 102 8.90 20.27 -15.76
N ASP A 103 9.40 20.26 -14.53
CA ASP A 103 9.93 19.07 -13.83
C ASP A 103 8.80 18.20 -13.29
N PHE A 104 7.56 18.64 -13.45
CA PHE A 104 6.36 18.00 -12.91
C PHE A 104 5.37 17.58 -14.00
N ARG A 105 4.42 16.75 -13.60
CA ARG A 105 3.22 16.39 -14.35
C ARG A 105 2.00 16.57 -13.45
N ILE A 106 0.87 16.93 -14.08
CA ILE A 106 -0.43 16.97 -13.41
C ILE A 106 -1.16 15.69 -13.76
N LEU A 107 -1.56 14.94 -12.75
CA LEU A 107 -2.44 13.80 -12.87
C LEU A 107 -3.85 14.20 -12.42
N SER A 108 -4.87 13.78 -13.18
CA SER A 108 -6.27 13.94 -12.76
C SER A 108 -6.75 12.64 -12.14
N ILE A 109 -7.26 12.73 -10.91
CA ILE A 109 -7.68 11.58 -10.13
C ILE A 109 -9.11 11.83 -9.63
N PRO A 110 -10.02 10.84 -9.63
CA PRO A 110 -11.31 10.97 -8.97
C PRO A 110 -11.14 11.25 -7.47
N TYR A 111 -12.01 12.05 -6.88
CA TYR A 111 -12.01 12.23 -5.43
C TYR A 111 -12.50 10.95 -4.74
N GLY A 112 -11.58 10.26 -4.07
CA GLY A 112 -11.85 8.96 -3.44
C GLY A 112 -12.49 9.01 -2.05
N GLY A 113 -12.52 10.18 -1.41
CA GLY A 113 -13.05 10.36 -0.06
C GLY A 113 -12.00 10.90 0.93
N ILE A 114 -12.15 10.53 2.20
CA ILE A 114 -11.27 10.97 3.30
C ILE A 114 -10.27 9.86 3.62
N ASP A 115 -9.01 10.19 3.86
CA ASP A 115 -7.99 9.22 4.26
C ASP A 115 -8.36 8.49 5.57
N LEU A 116 -8.05 7.20 5.65
CA LEU A 116 -8.36 6.35 6.80
C LEU A 116 -7.69 6.87 8.08
N LYS A 117 -6.52 7.49 7.96
CA LYS A 117 -5.82 8.16 9.08
C LYS A 117 -6.69 9.27 9.71
N GLN A 118 -7.36 10.09 8.90
CA GLN A 118 -8.28 11.14 9.37
C GLN A 118 -9.72 10.66 9.60
N TYR A 119 -10.09 9.50 9.05
CA TYR A 119 -11.43 8.97 9.15
C TYR A 119 -11.82 8.66 10.60
N LYS A 120 -12.89 9.33 11.06
CA LYS A 120 -13.50 9.14 12.38
C LYS A 120 -14.77 8.31 12.21
N PRO A 121 -14.69 6.97 12.31
CA PRO A 121 -15.86 6.14 12.11
C PRO A 121 -16.89 6.37 13.23
N ASP A 122 -18.17 6.20 12.89
CA ASP A 122 -19.17 5.84 13.88
C ASP A 122 -18.81 4.46 14.45
N VAL A 123 -18.35 4.44 15.70
CA VAL A 123 -17.88 3.24 16.39
C VAL A 123 -18.92 2.11 16.36
N SER A 124 -20.20 2.45 16.45
CA SER A 124 -21.29 1.46 16.43
C SER A 124 -21.42 0.76 15.07
N ARG A 125 -21.05 1.45 13.99
CA ARG A 125 -21.17 0.96 12.61
C ARG A 125 -19.88 0.40 12.06
N PHE A 126 -18.72 0.82 12.58
CA PHE A 126 -17.43 0.34 12.14
C PHE A 126 -17.32 -1.19 12.25
N SER A 127 -16.73 -1.81 11.23
CA SER A 127 -16.45 -3.25 11.20
C SER A 127 -15.00 -3.44 10.77
N LEU A 128 -14.19 -3.89 11.72
CA LEU A 128 -12.78 -4.19 11.47
C LEU A 128 -12.63 -5.35 10.48
N THR A 129 -13.50 -6.37 10.59
CA THR A 129 -13.55 -7.52 9.68
C THR A 129 -13.96 -7.13 8.26
N TYR A 130 -14.84 -6.13 8.09
CA TYR A 130 -15.16 -5.55 6.79
C TYR A 130 -13.94 -4.84 6.19
N LEU A 131 -13.28 -3.95 6.96
CA LEU A 131 -12.06 -3.27 6.50
C LEU A 131 -10.98 -4.30 6.09
N PHE A 132 -10.74 -5.30 6.94
CA PHE A 132 -9.82 -6.41 6.65
C PHE A 132 -10.17 -7.13 5.34
N SER A 133 -11.44 -7.54 5.16
CA SER A 133 -11.89 -8.20 3.93
C SER A 133 -11.60 -7.36 2.69
N ARG A 134 -11.95 -6.07 2.73
CA ARG A 134 -11.79 -5.17 1.57
C ARG A 134 -10.33 -4.94 1.21
N LEU A 135 -9.45 -4.78 2.20
CA LEU A 135 -8.02 -4.59 1.95
C LEU A 135 -7.34 -5.87 1.46
N VAL A 136 -7.68 -7.04 2.02
CA VAL A 136 -7.17 -8.34 1.54
C VAL A 136 -7.65 -8.63 0.11
N GLU A 137 -8.90 -8.31 -0.23
CA GLU A 137 -9.41 -8.43 -1.60
C GLU A 137 -8.65 -7.52 -2.58
N ALA A 138 -8.36 -6.28 -2.18
CA ALA A 138 -7.58 -5.34 -2.99
C ALA A 138 -6.13 -5.83 -3.18
N GLY A 139 -5.48 -6.26 -2.09
CA GLY A 139 -4.14 -6.85 -2.14
C GLY A 139 -4.10 -8.10 -3.02
N ALA A 140 -5.11 -8.97 -2.95
CA ALA A 140 -5.19 -10.16 -3.80
C ALA A 140 -5.26 -9.77 -5.28
N LEU A 141 -6.01 -8.73 -5.65
CA LEU A 141 -6.01 -8.21 -7.02
C LEU A 141 -4.63 -7.69 -7.44
N MET A 142 -3.92 -6.96 -6.58
CA MET A 142 -2.57 -6.47 -6.91
C MET A 142 -1.60 -7.64 -7.15
N ASN A 143 -1.58 -8.63 -6.25
CA ASN A 143 -0.78 -9.85 -6.39
C ASN A 143 -1.07 -10.59 -7.70
N LEU A 144 -2.35 -10.87 -8.00
CA LEU A 144 -2.74 -11.63 -9.19
C LEU A 144 -2.35 -10.95 -10.52
N PHE A 145 -2.12 -9.63 -10.49
CA PHE A 145 -1.74 -8.84 -11.65
C PHE A 145 -0.31 -8.30 -11.59
N GLY A 146 0.50 -8.76 -10.62
CA GLY A 146 1.91 -8.43 -10.52
C GLY A 146 2.16 -6.95 -10.23
N ILE A 147 1.42 -6.41 -9.27
CA ILE A 147 1.57 -5.04 -8.77
C ILE A 147 1.92 -5.16 -7.29
N VAL A 148 2.93 -4.42 -6.85
CA VAL A 148 3.21 -4.17 -5.44
C VAL A 148 3.04 -2.69 -5.20
N HIS A 149 2.18 -2.33 -4.26
CA HIS A 149 1.96 -0.95 -3.90
C HIS A 149 3.21 -0.34 -3.26
N GLY A 150 3.85 -1.07 -2.34
CA GLY A 150 5.14 -0.71 -1.72
C GLY A 150 5.02 0.30 -0.57
N ASP A 151 3.97 1.11 -0.55
CA ASP A 151 3.72 2.12 0.49
C ASP A 151 2.31 2.10 1.08
N LEU A 152 1.79 0.92 1.42
CA LEU A 152 0.46 0.84 2.04
C LEU A 152 0.50 1.30 3.49
N HIS A 153 -0.13 2.44 3.76
CA HIS A 153 -0.41 2.95 5.10
C HIS A 153 -1.78 3.63 5.13
N GLU A 154 -2.28 3.99 6.32
CA GLU A 154 -3.64 4.56 6.48
C GLU A 154 -3.88 5.90 5.76
N GLY A 155 -2.81 6.54 5.27
CA GLY A 155 -2.90 7.75 4.45
C GLY A 155 -3.14 7.45 2.96
N ASN A 156 -2.79 6.24 2.51
CA ASN A 156 -3.00 5.75 1.15
C ASN A 156 -4.24 4.86 1.04
N ILE A 157 -5.09 4.85 2.08
CA ILE A 157 -6.43 4.28 2.06
C ILE A 157 -7.43 5.42 2.23
N VAL A 158 -8.37 5.59 1.30
CA VAL A 158 -9.48 6.56 1.43
C VAL A 158 -10.80 5.85 1.63
N ILE A 159 -11.68 6.45 2.42
CA ILE A 159 -13.05 5.99 2.66
C ILE A 159 -14.00 6.87 1.87
N ASP A 160 -14.69 6.27 0.90
CA ASP A 160 -15.65 6.99 0.08
C ASP A 160 -16.94 7.34 0.85
N SER A 161 -17.85 8.07 0.21
CA SER A 161 -19.12 8.50 0.83
C SER A 161 -20.05 7.34 1.24
N HIS A 162 -19.77 6.13 0.79
CA HIS A 162 -20.51 4.92 1.12
C HIS A 162 -19.80 4.07 2.20
N GLY A 163 -18.69 4.56 2.75
CA GLY A 163 -17.91 3.84 3.74
C GLY A 163 -17.04 2.72 3.14
N VAL A 164 -16.77 2.76 1.83
CA VAL A 164 -15.95 1.74 1.17
C VAL A 164 -14.48 2.19 1.16
N PRO A 165 -13.55 1.39 1.72
CA PRO A 165 -12.13 1.68 1.65
C PRO A 165 -11.56 1.43 0.25
N ARG A 166 -10.68 2.31 -0.21
CA ARG A 166 -10.03 2.25 -1.52
C ARG A 166 -8.56 2.62 -1.39
N ILE A 167 -7.70 1.89 -2.08
CA ILE A 167 -6.26 2.16 -2.13
C ILE A 167 -5.99 3.26 -3.19
N ILE A 168 -5.10 4.19 -2.84
CA ILE A 168 -4.66 5.30 -3.68
C ILE A 168 -3.13 5.38 -3.67
N ASP A 169 -2.58 6.26 -4.51
CA ASP A 169 -1.16 6.65 -4.50
C ASP A 169 -0.16 5.54 -4.89
N PHE A 170 -0.10 5.25 -6.20
CA PHE A 170 0.76 4.23 -6.77
C PHE A 170 2.11 4.78 -7.30
N ASN A 171 2.54 5.95 -6.86
CA ASN A 171 3.71 6.63 -7.43
C ASN A 171 5.04 5.90 -7.16
N ILE A 172 5.14 5.16 -6.05
CA ILE A 172 6.32 4.34 -5.70
C ILE A 172 6.07 2.84 -5.81
N SER A 173 4.99 2.45 -6.49
CA SER A 173 4.68 1.04 -6.73
C SER A 173 5.73 0.36 -7.62
N PHE A 174 5.87 -0.95 -7.43
CA PHE A 174 6.73 -1.79 -8.24
C PHE A 174 5.93 -2.52 -9.31
N ASN A 175 6.45 -2.45 -10.54
CA ASN A 175 6.03 -3.35 -11.60
C ASN A 175 6.98 -4.55 -11.65
N ILE A 176 6.49 -5.74 -11.28
CA ILE A 176 7.32 -6.97 -11.28
C ILE A 176 7.85 -7.33 -12.68
N GLN A 177 7.25 -6.78 -13.74
CA GLN A 177 7.69 -6.98 -15.12
C GLN A 177 8.81 -6.01 -15.52
N ASN A 178 9.05 -4.94 -14.75
CA ASN A 178 10.10 -3.95 -14.98
C ASN A 178 11.20 -4.07 -13.93
N ARG A 179 12.15 -4.99 -14.19
CA ARG A 179 13.25 -5.30 -13.28
C ARG A 179 14.18 -4.11 -13.04
N GLU A 180 14.49 -3.34 -14.08
CA GLU A 180 15.43 -2.20 -14.00
C GLU A 180 14.88 -1.08 -13.11
N GLU A 181 13.61 -0.71 -13.31
CA GLU A 181 12.94 0.27 -12.47
C GLU A 181 12.82 -0.21 -11.02
N THR A 182 12.43 -1.48 -10.84
CA THR A 182 12.34 -2.11 -9.51
C THR A 182 13.67 -2.03 -8.77
N LEU A 183 14.78 -2.39 -9.43
CA LEU A 183 16.11 -2.33 -8.84
C LEU A 183 16.52 -0.91 -8.42
N ARG A 184 16.05 0.13 -9.10
CA ARG A 184 16.31 1.53 -8.71
C ARG A 184 15.52 1.95 -7.46
N LYS A 185 14.36 1.35 -7.22
CA LYS A 185 13.45 1.70 -6.12
C LYS A 185 13.66 0.86 -4.85
N LEU A 186 14.22 -0.34 -4.97
CA LEU A 186 14.42 -1.25 -3.82
C LEU A 186 15.40 -0.72 -2.77
N PRO A 187 16.58 -0.17 -3.13
CA PRO A 187 17.52 0.31 -2.13
C PRO A 187 16.98 1.54 -1.42
N HIS A 188 16.93 1.51 -0.10
CA HIS A 188 16.60 2.67 0.71
C HIS A 188 17.35 2.63 2.04
N VAL A 189 17.38 3.76 2.73
CA VAL A 189 18.05 3.88 4.03
C VAL A 189 17.35 2.97 5.04
N HIS A 190 18.13 2.15 5.75
CA HIS A 190 17.62 1.34 6.85
C HIS A 190 16.87 2.21 7.88
N ASN A 191 15.54 2.17 7.83
CA ASN A 191 14.68 3.00 8.66
C ASN A 191 13.67 2.13 9.42
N LEU A 192 13.84 2.06 10.73
CA LEU A 192 13.01 1.26 11.62
C LEU A 192 11.66 1.92 11.96
N GLU A 193 11.45 3.17 11.55
CA GLU A 193 10.21 3.91 11.76
C GLU A 193 9.17 3.66 10.66
N ILE A 194 9.57 3.11 9.52
CA ILE A 194 8.67 2.78 8.41
C ILE A 194 7.95 1.47 8.73
N VAL A 195 6.76 1.58 9.33
CA VAL A 195 5.98 0.45 9.84
C VAL A 195 5.44 -0.47 8.75
N GLN A 196 5.17 0.10 7.57
CA GLN A 196 4.63 -0.61 6.41
C GLN A 196 5.67 -1.52 5.73
N GLU A 197 6.96 -1.28 5.93
CA GLU A 197 8.01 -2.17 5.44
C GLU A 197 8.10 -3.44 6.28
N SER A 198 8.15 -4.59 5.62
CA SER A 198 8.27 -5.86 6.31
C SER A 198 9.68 -6.05 6.91
N PRO A 199 9.80 -6.74 8.07
CA PRO A 199 11.08 -6.96 8.74
C PRO A 199 12.16 -7.62 7.89
N ASP A 200 11.77 -8.54 7.01
CA ASP A 200 12.66 -9.18 6.05
C ASP A 200 13.17 -8.23 4.96
N TYR A 201 12.34 -7.29 4.51
CA TYR A 201 12.74 -6.26 3.54
C TYR A 201 13.73 -5.27 4.16
N VAL A 202 13.46 -4.87 5.40
CA VAL A 202 14.35 -4.04 6.22
C VAL A 202 15.69 -4.75 6.47
N LEU A 203 15.65 -6.06 6.72
CA LEU A 203 16.85 -6.87 6.95
C LEU A 203 17.75 -6.96 5.71
N VAL A 204 17.18 -7.27 4.53
CA VAL A 204 18.01 -7.35 3.31
C VAL A 204 18.60 -5.98 2.94
N ASN A 205 17.88 -4.88 3.16
CA ASN A 205 18.43 -3.53 2.96
C ASN A 205 19.55 -3.21 3.96
N ALA A 206 19.42 -3.63 5.21
CA ALA A 206 20.48 -3.47 6.20
C ALA A 206 21.77 -4.19 5.78
N ILE A 207 21.65 -5.44 5.34
CA ILE A 207 22.78 -6.26 4.89
C ILE A 207 23.37 -5.71 3.59
N SER A 208 22.54 -5.27 2.64
CA SER A 208 22.98 -4.58 1.42
C SER A 208 23.76 -3.30 1.74
N SER A 209 23.49 -2.68 2.89
CA SER A 209 24.20 -1.50 3.42
C SER A 209 25.37 -1.86 4.34
N GLN A 210 25.81 -3.11 4.32
CA GLN A 210 26.96 -3.64 5.07
C GLN A 210 26.80 -3.63 6.60
N LEU A 211 25.56 -3.64 7.11
CA LEU A 211 25.30 -3.85 8.54
C LEU A 211 25.47 -5.34 8.90
N ASP A 212 25.96 -5.60 10.11
CA ASP A 212 26.04 -6.97 10.62
C ASP A 212 24.63 -7.58 10.72
N PRO A 213 24.38 -8.77 10.13
CA PRO A 213 23.04 -9.37 10.10
C PRO A 213 22.44 -9.61 11.49
N TYR A 214 23.25 -10.00 12.47
CA TYR A 214 22.75 -10.29 13.83
C TYR A 214 22.37 -8.99 14.56
N GLN A 215 23.19 -7.95 14.43
CA GLN A 215 22.87 -6.61 14.94
C GLN A 215 21.65 -5.99 14.26
N ALA A 216 21.49 -6.21 12.96
CA ALA A 216 20.31 -5.77 12.21
C ALA A 216 19.04 -6.46 12.72
N ILE A 217 19.06 -7.78 12.90
CA ILE A 217 17.95 -8.55 13.48
C ILE A 217 17.62 -8.05 14.90
N ASP A 218 18.62 -7.88 15.76
CA ASP A 218 18.43 -7.36 17.12
C ASP A 218 17.79 -5.96 17.10
N SER A 219 18.24 -5.09 16.21
CA SER A 219 17.72 -3.73 16.07
C SER A 219 16.28 -3.74 15.55
N ILE A 220 15.96 -4.59 14.57
CA ILE A 220 14.60 -4.76 14.05
C ILE A 220 13.67 -5.19 15.18
N ILE A 221 13.99 -6.26 15.91
CA ILE A 221 13.13 -6.79 16.97
C ILE A 221 12.93 -5.78 18.10
N SER A 222 13.98 -5.08 18.51
CA SER A 222 13.92 -4.19 19.68
C SER A 222 13.46 -2.76 19.38
N LYS A 223 13.63 -2.27 18.15
CA LYS A 223 13.41 -0.84 17.80
C LYS A 223 12.42 -0.61 16.67
N LYS A 224 12.08 -1.61 15.85
CA LYS A 224 11.13 -1.39 14.74
C LYS A 224 9.76 -1.01 15.30
N VAL A 225 9.31 0.17 14.88
CA VAL A 225 8.02 0.70 15.30
C VAL A 225 6.93 -0.26 14.83
N GLY A 226 5.95 -0.50 15.69
CA GLY A 226 4.80 -1.34 15.35
C GLY A 226 4.92 -2.82 15.70
N LEU A 227 6.10 -3.38 15.93
CA LEU A 227 6.21 -4.77 16.40
C LEU A 227 5.52 -4.98 17.75
N SER A 228 5.60 -3.98 18.65
CA SER A 228 4.87 -3.99 19.92
C SER A 228 3.35 -4.02 19.76
N HIS A 229 2.81 -3.54 18.63
CA HIS A 229 1.38 -3.63 18.33
C HIS A 229 1.02 -5.07 17.99
N ILE A 230 1.82 -5.69 17.13
CA ILE A 230 1.66 -7.09 16.71
C ILE A 230 1.75 -8.03 17.93
N THR A 231 2.76 -7.86 18.79
CA THR A 231 2.89 -8.69 20.01
C THR A 231 1.69 -8.51 20.95
N SER A 232 1.21 -7.27 21.14
CA SER A 232 0.07 -6.99 22.03
C SER A 232 -1.26 -7.56 21.53
N ILE A 233 -1.52 -7.50 20.23
CA ILE A 233 -2.82 -7.90 19.64
C ILE A 233 -2.85 -9.38 19.28
N LEU A 234 -1.75 -9.89 18.70
CA LEU A 234 -1.69 -11.26 18.21
C LEU A 234 -0.99 -12.22 19.17
N SER A 235 -0.48 -11.74 20.32
CA SER A 235 0.22 -12.57 21.32
C SER A 235 1.46 -13.28 20.75
N TYR A 236 2.24 -12.60 19.91
CA TYR A 236 3.57 -13.05 19.52
C TYR A 236 4.57 -12.80 20.65
N ARG A 237 5.49 -13.75 20.85
CA ARG A 237 6.67 -13.51 21.69
C ARG A 237 7.79 -12.92 20.84
N GLU A 238 8.52 -11.94 21.38
CA GLU A 238 9.68 -11.35 20.70
C GLU A 238 10.74 -12.41 20.34
N SER A 239 10.93 -13.42 21.19
CA SER A 239 11.83 -14.54 20.90
C SER A 239 11.42 -15.32 19.64
N GLU A 240 10.12 -15.55 19.43
CA GLU A 240 9.62 -16.24 18.23
C GLU A 240 9.87 -15.39 16.98
N MET A 241 9.59 -14.09 17.05
CA MET A 241 9.85 -13.16 15.95
C MET A 241 11.34 -13.10 15.58
N LYS A 242 12.21 -13.13 16.60
CA LYS A 242 13.66 -13.15 16.43
C LYS A 242 14.14 -14.44 15.81
N ASP A 243 13.68 -15.58 16.31
CA ASP A 243 14.01 -16.91 15.78
C ASP A 243 13.59 -17.05 14.31
N ASP A 244 12.41 -16.53 13.97
CA ASP A 244 11.89 -16.50 12.59
C ASP A 244 12.82 -15.72 11.63
N LEU A 245 13.32 -14.53 12.03
CA LEU A 245 14.26 -13.76 11.21
C LEU A 245 15.64 -14.43 11.11
N TYR A 246 16.11 -15.06 12.19
CA TYR A 246 17.36 -15.82 12.15
C TYR A 246 17.26 -17.03 11.23
N GLU A 247 16.14 -17.75 11.29
CA GLU A 247 15.87 -18.87 10.40
C GLU A 247 15.86 -18.41 8.95
N PHE A 248 15.14 -17.32 8.65
CA PHE A 248 15.10 -16.73 7.31
C PHE A 248 16.49 -16.37 6.79
N TYR A 249 17.29 -15.64 7.58
CA TYR A 249 18.67 -15.30 7.22
C TYR A 249 19.54 -16.54 6.95
N LYS A 250 19.41 -17.59 7.76
CA LYS A 250 20.17 -18.84 7.59
C LYS A 250 19.76 -19.64 6.35
N GLN A 251 18.51 -19.51 5.91
CA GLN A 251 17.98 -20.24 4.75
C GLN A 251 18.22 -19.46 3.45
N SER A 252 17.84 -18.17 3.39
CA SER A 252 17.89 -17.35 2.18
C SER A 252 19.29 -16.93 1.74
N SER A 253 19.72 -17.35 0.54
CA SER A 253 20.97 -16.89 -0.09
C SER A 253 20.95 -15.39 -0.38
N SER A 254 19.86 -14.90 -0.95
CA SER A 254 19.70 -13.50 -1.36
C SER A 254 19.87 -12.54 -0.20
N VAL A 255 19.32 -12.87 0.97
CA VAL A 255 19.45 -12.04 2.18
C VAL A 255 20.88 -12.08 2.70
N ARG A 256 21.54 -13.25 2.74
CA ARG A 256 22.94 -13.35 3.20
C ARG A 256 23.90 -12.53 2.34
N SER A 257 23.64 -12.44 1.04
CA SER A 257 24.44 -11.62 0.14
C SER A 257 23.99 -10.16 0.06
N GLY A 258 22.88 -9.77 0.70
CA GLY A 258 22.29 -8.43 0.53
C GLY A 258 21.78 -8.19 -0.90
N ASN A 259 21.41 -9.24 -1.65
CA ASN A 259 20.94 -9.13 -3.03
C ASN A 259 19.44 -8.78 -3.04
N LEU A 260 19.15 -7.47 -3.10
CA LEU A 260 17.79 -6.94 -3.07
C LEU A 260 16.89 -7.47 -4.18
N MET A 261 17.42 -7.63 -5.40
CA MET A 261 16.59 -8.03 -6.54
C MET A 261 16.24 -9.52 -6.49
N GLU A 262 17.20 -10.37 -6.10
CA GLU A 262 16.94 -11.80 -5.89
C GLU A 262 15.96 -12.00 -4.72
N TRP A 263 16.10 -11.23 -3.63
CA TRP A 263 15.11 -11.23 -2.56
C TRP A 263 13.71 -10.81 -3.06
N PHE A 264 13.64 -9.76 -3.88
CA PHE A 264 12.37 -9.27 -4.40
C PHE A 264 11.69 -10.31 -5.29
N ASP A 265 12.43 -10.94 -6.21
CA ASP A 265 11.90 -11.98 -7.09
C ASP A 265 11.19 -13.09 -6.31
N SER A 266 11.76 -13.47 -5.15
CA SER A 266 11.24 -14.53 -4.30
C SER A 266 10.13 -14.08 -3.36
N HIS A 267 10.09 -12.80 -2.93
CA HIS A 267 9.26 -12.38 -1.78
C HIS A 267 8.32 -11.20 -2.01
N TRP A 268 8.34 -10.56 -3.18
CA TRP A 268 7.53 -9.36 -3.47
C TRP A 268 6.05 -9.53 -3.13
N HIS A 269 5.51 -10.74 -3.36
CA HIS A 269 4.10 -11.07 -3.19
C HIS A 269 3.62 -10.98 -1.74
N THR A 270 4.53 -10.96 -0.76
CA THR A 270 4.19 -10.89 0.67
C THR A 270 4.46 -9.51 1.29
N MET A 271 4.96 -8.54 0.50
CA MET A 271 5.25 -7.20 0.99
C MET A 271 3.98 -6.47 1.43
N ASP A 272 3.01 -6.32 0.52
CA ASP A 272 1.77 -5.61 0.83
C ASP A 272 0.88 -6.38 1.82
N SER A 273 1.02 -7.71 1.94
CA SER A 273 0.27 -8.48 2.95
C SER A 273 0.71 -8.12 4.36
N TRP A 274 2.02 -7.90 4.59
CA TRP A 274 2.52 -7.34 5.85
C TRP A 274 1.89 -5.97 6.14
N SER A 275 1.96 -5.03 5.19
CA SER A 275 1.47 -3.66 5.38
C SER A 275 -0.04 -3.63 5.68
N ILE A 276 -0.84 -4.42 4.97
CA ILE A 276 -2.28 -4.56 5.20
C ILE A 276 -2.55 -5.10 6.61
N ALA A 277 -1.88 -6.19 7.00
CA ALA A 277 -2.08 -6.78 8.31
C ALA A 277 -1.70 -5.81 9.44
N TYR A 278 -0.59 -5.09 9.27
CA TYR A 278 -0.17 -4.06 10.23
C TYR A 278 -1.21 -2.94 10.37
N MET A 279 -1.74 -2.39 9.27
CA MET A 279 -2.79 -1.36 9.33
C MET A 279 -4.02 -1.83 10.10
N ILE A 280 -4.43 -3.08 9.90
CA ILE A 280 -5.58 -3.66 10.60
C ILE A 280 -5.29 -3.80 12.10
N ILE A 281 -4.11 -4.26 12.48
CA ILE A 281 -3.67 -4.38 13.88
C ILE A 281 -3.58 -3.00 14.55
N GLN A 282 -3.03 -2.01 13.85
CA GLN A 282 -2.96 -0.63 14.33
C GLN A 282 -4.36 -0.08 14.58
N ARG A 283 -5.27 -0.22 13.61
CA ARG A 283 -6.64 0.25 13.72
C ARG A 283 -7.40 -0.49 14.82
N TRP A 284 -7.20 -1.81 14.96
CA TRP A 284 -7.73 -2.58 16.08
C TRP A 284 -7.29 -1.98 17.40
N LYS A 285 -5.97 -1.81 17.61
CA LYS A 285 -5.41 -1.25 18.84
C LYS A 285 -6.00 0.12 19.17
N MET A 286 -6.16 1.00 18.18
CA MET A 286 -6.78 2.31 18.37
C MET A 286 -8.25 2.22 18.80
N MET A 287 -8.99 1.22 18.32
CA MET A 287 -10.41 1.05 18.62
C MET A 287 -10.69 0.35 19.96
N LEU A 288 -9.68 -0.30 20.58
CA LEU A 288 -9.81 -0.95 21.89
C LEU A 288 -10.23 0.01 23.01
N VAL A 289 -10.02 1.32 22.85
CA VAL A 289 -10.42 2.33 23.85
C VAL A 289 -11.93 2.53 23.93
N PHE A 290 -12.70 1.98 22.97
CA PHE A 290 -14.15 2.10 22.92
C PHE A 290 -14.82 0.79 23.35
N PRO A 291 -15.50 0.72 24.51
CA PRO A 291 -16.14 -0.50 24.98
C PRO A 291 -17.17 -1.10 24.01
N SER A 292 -17.93 -0.25 23.31
CA SER A 292 -18.92 -0.71 22.32
C SER A 292 -18.29 -1.37 21.09
N PHE A 293 -17.07 -0.98 20.71
CA PHE A 293 -16.31 -1.68 19.69
C PHE A 293 -15.86 -3.05 20.18
N MET A 294 -15.38 -3.13 21.42
CA MET A 294 -14.94 -4.39 22.03
C MET A 294 -16.05 -5.42 22.06
N GLU A 295 -17.21 -5.05 22.60
CA GLU A 295 -18.40 -5.92 22.63
C GLU A 295 -18.75 -6.45 21.24
N LYS A 296 -18.85 -5.55 20.25
CA LYS A 296 -19.13 -5.93 18.86
C LYS A 296 -18.07 -6.83 18.24
N LEU A 297 -16.79 -6.59 18.54
CA LEU A 297 -15.70 -7.39 18.00
C LEU A 297 -15.70 -8.79 18.62
N GLU A 298 -15.98 -8.92 19.92
CA GLU A 298 -16.13 -10.23 20.58
C GLU A 298 -17.35 -11.00 20.03
N GLU A 299 -18.41 -10.31 19.64
CA GLU A 299 -19.59 -10.91 19.02
C GLU A 299 -19.41 -11.27 17.54
N ASP A 300 -18.37 -10.77 16.86
CA ASP A 300 -18.15 -11.04 15.44
C ASP A 300 -17.65 -12.49 15.25
N PRO A 301 -18.45 -13.38 14.62
CA PRO A 301 -18.10 -14.79 14.46
C PRO A 301 -16.87 -15.01 13.56
N LYS A 302 -16.40 -13.97 12.86
CA LYS A 302 -15.22 -14.03 12.01
C LYS A 302 -13.94 -13.53 12.69
N LYS A 303 -14.02 -13.01 13.93
CA LYS A 303 -12.87 -12.47 14.66
C LYS A 303 -11.72 -13.47 14.71
N ASP A 304 -11.95 -14.69 15.20
CA ASP A 304 -10.89 -15.70 15.36
C ASP A 304 -10.24 -16.09 14.03
N ARG A 305 -11.03 -16.16 12.96
CA ARG A 305 -10.51 -16.39 11.62
C ARG A 305 -9.63 -15.23 11.16
N MET A 306 -10.06 -13.99 11.37
CA MET A 306 -9.25 -12.81 11.05
C MET A 306 -7.92 -12.84 11.83
N VAL A 307 -7.94 -13.16 13.13
CA VAL A 307 -6.71 -13.29 13.95
C VAL A 307 -5.77 -14.35 13.38
N ALA A 308 -6.30 -15.51 13.02
CA ALA A 308 -5.50 -16.60 12.44
C ALA A 308 -4.82 -16.18 11.12
N VAL A 309 -5.54 -15.49 10.25
CA VAL A 309 -5.00 -14.99 8.98
C VAL A 309 -4.00 -13.86 9.21
N LEU A 310 -4.29 -12.89 10.09
CA LEU A 310 -3.38 -11.81 10.43
C LEU A 310 -2.03 -12.35 10.96
N ARG A 311 -2.05 -13.36 11.83
CA ARG A 311 -0.81 -14.01 12.30
C ARG A 311 0.05 -14.52 11.15
N LYS A 312 -0.56 -15.18 10.16
CA LYS A 312 0.17 -15.68 8.98
C LYS A 312 0.67 -14.54 8.09
N MET A 313 -0.11 -13.48 7.90
CA MET A 313 0.31 -12.30 7.13
C MET A 313 1.43 -11.50 7.81
N THR A 314 1.55 -11.58 9.14
CA THR A 314 2.62 -10.93 9.92
C THR A 314 3.73 -11.89 10.36
N ASN A 315 3.90 -13.05 9.70
CA ASN A 315 5.04 -13.92 10.01
C ASN A 315 6.36 -13.19 9.66
N MET A 316 7.37 -13.25 10.51
CA MET A 316 8.64 -12.54 10.25
C MET A 316 9.46 -13.23 9.15
N ASN A 317 9.32 -14.54 9.01
CA ASN A 317 9.95 -15.32 7.95
C ASN A 317 9.03 -15.32 6.72
N PRO A 318 9.41 -14.67 5.60
CA PRO A 318 8.57 -14.58 4.42
C PRO A 318 8.29 -15.95 3.77
N PHE A 319 9.07 -17.01 4.04
CA PHE A 319 8.74 -18.38 3.59
C PHE A 319 7.45 -18.93 4.22
N ARG A 320 7.07 -18.40 5.39
CA ARG A 320 5.84 -18.78 6.11
C ARG A 320 4.80 -17.66 6.10
N ARG A 321 5.13 -16.49 5.55
CA ARG A 321 4.20 -15.39 5.42
C ARG A 321 3.28 -15.66 4.24
N ILE A 322 1.97 -15.57 4.48
CA ILE A 322 1.01 -15.71 3.39
C ILE A 322 0.81 -14.38 2.66
N ASP A 323 0.61 -14.45 1.35
CA ASP A 323 0.20 -13.30 0.55
C ASP A 323 -1.30 -13.01 0.66
N CYS A 324 -1.76 -11.96 -0.02
CA CYS A 324 -3.17 -11.56 0.02
C CYS A 324 -4.11 -12.55 -0.70
N VAL A 325 -3.64 -13.33 -1.68
CA VAL A 325 -4.45 -14.34 -2.38
C VAL A 325 -4.69 -15.54 -1.46
N GLN A 326 -3.65 -16.00 -0.78
CA GLN A 326 -3.70 -17.05 0.23
C GLN A 326 -4.52 -16.59 1.45
N ALA A 327 -4.31 -15.35 1.94
CA ALA A 327 -5.11 -14.76 3.00
C ALA A 327 -6.60 -14.70 2.64
N LEU A 328 -6.94 -14.33 1.40
CA LEU A 328 -8.32 -14.33 0.92
C LEU A 328 -8.91 -15.74 0.88
N ALA A 329 -8.14 -16.74 0.47
CA ALA A 329 -8.57 -18.14 0.44
C ALA A 329 -8.87 -18.70 1.84
N GLU A 330 -8.07 -18.32 2.84
CA GLU A 330 -8.33 -18.71 4.23
C GLU A 330 -9.49 -17.91 4.86
N TRP A 331 -9.59 -16.62 4.55
CA TRP A 331 -10.63 -15.73 5.06
C TRP A 331 -12.02 -16.07 4.50
N ASN A 332 -12.12 -16.14 3.18
CA ASN A 332 -13.35 -16.36 2.42
C ASN A 332 -13.08 -17.26 1.20
N PRO A 333 -13.04 -18.60 1.38
CA PRO A 333 -12.73 -19.55 0.31
C PRO A 333 -13.73 -19.54 -0.85
N SER A 334 -14.95 -19.03 -0.62
CA SER A 334 -15.99 -18.87 -1.65
C SER A 334 -15.91 -17.55 -2.40
N HIS A 335 -14.91 -16.70 -2.15
CA HIS A 335 -14.81 -15.39 -2.79
C HIS A 335 -14.66 -15.52 -4.31
N HIS A 336 -15.40 -14.72 -5.07
CA HIS A 336 -15.45 -14.81 -6.53
C HIS A 336 -14.07 -14.61 -7.20
N LEU A 337 -13.18 -13.79 -6.62
CA LEU A 337 -11.81 -13.62 -7.14
C LEU A 337 -11.02 -14.94 -7.16
N LEU A 338 -11.27 -15.85 -6.23
CA LEU A 338 -10.62 -17.16 -6.17
C LEU A 338 -11.13 -18.12 -7.26
N SER A 339 -12.27 -17.80 -7.88
CA SER A 339 -12.78 -18.56 -9.02
C SER A 339 -12.04 -18.27 -10.33
N LEU A 340 -11.32 -17.14 -10.40
CA LEU A 340 -10.56 -16.72 -11.57
C LEU A 340 -9.47 -17.74 -11.91
N PRO A 341 -9.22 -18.04 -13.20
CA PRO A 341 -8.16 -18.98 -13.60
C PRO A 341 -6.78 -18.61 -13.06
N VAL A 342 -6.45 -17.31 -13.03
CA VAL A 342 -5.18 -16.80 -12.49
C VAL A 342 -5.04 -17.09 -10.99
N ALA A 343 -6.10 -16.91 -10.20
CA ALA A 343 -6.08 -17.20 -8.76
C ALA A 343 -5.96 -18.70 -8.46
N LYS A 344 -6.65 -19.55 -9.23
CA LYS A 344 -6.50 -21.01 -9.11
C LYS A 344 -5.10 -21.49 -9.45
N LYS A 345 -4.46 -20.86 -10.45
CA LYS A 345 -3.05 -21.16 -10.79
C LYS A 345 -2.12 -20.68 -9.68
N TRP A 346 -2.36 -19.47 -9.15
CA TRP A 346 -1.59 -18.88 -8.07
C TRP A 346 -1.55 -19.81 -6.85
N LEU A 347 -2.71 -20.21 -6.33
CA LEU A 347 -2.82 -21.07 -5.14
C LEU A 347 -2.24 -22.49 -5.28
N LYS A 348 -2.00 -22.94 -6.53
CA LYS A 348 -1.37 -24.24 -6.80
C LYS A 348 0.14 -24.14 -6.99
N SER A 349 0.65 -22.94 -7.22
CA SER A 349 2.07 -22.73 -7.51
C SER A 349 2.82 -22.64 -6.18
N PRO A 350 3.90 -23.40 -5.98
CA PRO A 350 4.81 -23.11 -4.89
C PRO A 350 5.43 -21.73 -5.16
N HIS A 351 5.33 -20.82 -4.19
CA HIS A 351 6.10 -19.58 -4.22
C HIS A 351 7.53 -19.95 -3.83
N THR A 352 8.43 -19.96 -4.80
CA THR A 352 9.79 -20.50 -4.67
C THR A 352 10.75 -19.52 -4.01
N GLU A 353 11.81 -20.10 -3.40
CA GLU A 353 13.04 -19.45 -2.94
C GLU A 353 13.85 -18.80 -4.05
#